data_AF-G5A4C0-F1
#
_entry.id   AF-G5A4C0-F1
#
_cell.length_a   1.000
_cell.length_b   1.000
_cell.length_c   1.000
_cell.angle_alpha   90.00
_cell.angle_beta   90.00
_cell.angle_gamma   90.00
#
_symmetry.space_group_name_H-M   'P 1'
#
loop_
_entity.id
_entity.type
_entity.pdbx_description
1 polymer ?
#
loop_
_entity_poly.entity_id
_entity_poly.type
_entity_poly.pdbx_seq_one_letter_code
_entity_poly.pdbx_strand_id
1 'polypeptide(L)'
;CQALTKSDTPCSRNALKTEYCAQHDKDAKIRMYRKELSKMHERVRRYLEITNELNDKLSIIQKVDFYKSELMKNGGHDRPYRGIIDSSFYKAEIEDLFGMNASAAHDEYDRLLALRNQLVH
;
A
#
# COMPACT_ATOMS: atom_id res chain seq x y z
N CYS A 1 28.46 6.29 -40.64
CA CYS A 1 27.66 6.37 -39.41
C CYS A 1 28.59 6.71 -38.25
N GLN A 2 28.21 7.61 -37.33
CA GLN A 2 29.10 8.06 -36.25
C GLN A 2 29.26 7.07 -35.08
N ALA A 3 28.48 5.99 -35.02
CA ALA A 3 28.63 5.00 -33.96
C ALA A 3 29.92 4.20 -34.10
N LEU A 4 30.65 4.05 -32.99
CA LEU A 4 31.77 3.15 -32.85
C LEU A 4 31.26 1.72 -32.64
N THR A 5 31.92 0.77 -33.29
CA THR A 5 31.69 -0.66 -33.06
C THR A 5 32.46 -1.13 -31.82
N LYS A 6 32.25 -2.38 -31.38
CA LYS A 6 32.94 -2.94 -30.21
C LYS A 6 34.48 -2.98 -30.32
N SER A 7 35.02 -2.88 -31.53
CA SER A 7 36.45 -2.80 -31.81
C SER A 7 36.97 -1.36 -31.92
N ASP A 8 36.22 -0.38 -31.40
CA ASP A 8 36.51 1.06 -31.49
C ASP A 8 36.69 1.58 -32.92
N THR A 9 36.18 0.85 -33.91
CA THR A 9 36.20 1.26 -35.32
C THR A 9 34.88 1.94 -35.71
N PRO A 10 34.91 3.00 -36.54
CA PRO A 10 33.70 3.65 -37.03
C PRO A 10 32.80 2.70 -37.81
N CYS A 11 31.48 2.80 -37.63
CA CYS A 11 30.52 2.00 -38.36
C CYS A 11 30.54 2.33 -39.86
N SER A 12 30.81 1.31 -40.68
CA SER A 12 30.87 1.38 -42.14
C SER A 12 29.52 1.60 -42.85
N ARG A 13 28.40 1.55 -42.12
CA ARG A 13 27.06 1.75 -42.70
C ARG A 13 26.78 3.24 -42.97
N ASN A 14 26.00 3.50 -44.03
CA ASN A 14 25.54 4.83 -44.40
C ASN A 14 24.73 5.49 -43.26
N ALA A 15 25.04 6.75 -42.99
CA ALA A 15 24.34 7.55 -42.00
C ALA A 15 23.00 8.07 -42.57
N LEU A 16 21.99 8.14 -41.70
CA LEU A 16 20.76 8.90 -41.95
C LEU A 16 20.99 10.37 -41.57
N LYS A 17 19.96 11.21 -41.71
CA LYS A 17 19.95 12.60 -41.20
C LYS A 17 20.22 12.71 -39.69
N THR A 18 19.99 11.62 -38.95
CA THR A 18 20.29 11.53 -37.51
C THR A 18 21.75 11.19 -37.22
N GLU A 19 22.63 11.17 -38.23
CA GLU A 19 24.08 10.87 -38.13
C GLU A 19 24.43 9.40 -37.79
N TYR A 20 23.43 8.61 -37.39
CA TYR A 20 23.50 7.16 -37.19
C TYR A 20 22.93 6.37 -38.38
N CYS A 21 23.38 5.13 -38.57
CA CYS A 21 22.74 4.22 -39.52
C CYS A 21 21.41 3.71 -38.94
N ALA A 22 20.53 3.18 -39.78
CA ALA A 22 19.21 2.70 -39.36
C ALA A 22 19.25 1.72 -38.17
N GLN A 23 20.27 0.85 -38.09
CA GLN A 23 20.42 -0.07 -36.97
C GLN A 23 20.82 0.66 -35.69
N HIS A 24 21.84 1.52 -35.73
CA HIS A 24 22.31 2.22 -34.53
C HIS A 24 21.30 3.25 -34.02
N ASP A 25 20.53 3.86 -34.92
CA ASP A 25 19.39 4.73 -34.55
C ASP A 25 18.29 3.93 -33.83
N LYS A 26 17.94 2.73 -34.35
CA LYS A 26 17.02 1.80 -33.67
C LYS A 26 17.56 1.34 -32.32
N ASP A 27 18.84 0.96 -32.24
CA ASP A 27 19.45 0.50 -30.99
C ASP A 27 19.50 1.61 -29.94
N ALA A 28 19.79 2.85 -30.34
CA ALA A 28 19.76 4.02 -29.47
C ALA A 28 18.35 4.27 -28.92
N LYS A 29 17.33 4.19 -29.78
CA LYS A 29 15.92 4.30 -29.37
C LYS A 29 15.51 3.18 -28.42
N ILE A 30 15.88 1.93 -28.71
CA ILE A 30 15.61 0.78 -27.84
C ILE A 30 16.26 0.97 -26.46
N ARG A 31 17.51 1.42 -26.41
CA ARG A 31 18.19 1.71 -25.13
C ARG A 31 17.47 2.81 -24.35
N MET A 32 17.04 3.88 -25.03
CA MET A 32 16.27 4.96 -24.42
C MET A 32 14.94 4.44 -23.86
N TYR A 33 14.15 3.71 -24.65
CA TYR A 33 12.87 3.15 -24.19
C TYR A 33 13.04 2.18 -23.03
N ARG A 34 14.07 1.33 -23.04
CA ARG A 34 14.38 0.44 -21.90
C ARG A 34 14.65 1.24 -20.63
N LYS A 35 15.44 2.32 -20.73
CA LYS A 35 15.74 3.19 -19.58
C LYS A 35 14.48 3.84 -19.02
N GLU A 36 13.62 4.37 -19.87
CA GLU A 36 12.36 4.99 -19.43
C GLU A 36 11.38 3.96 -18.85
N LEU A 37 11.28 2.77 -19.44
CA LEU A 37 10.48 1.66 -18.89
C LEU A 37 10.98 1.24 -17.49
N SER A 38 12.29 1.15 -17.29
CA SER A 38 12.85 0.85 -15.97
C SER A 38 12.46 1.89 -14.91
N LYS A 39 12.53 3.19 -15.25
CA LYS A 39 12.08 4.26 -14.35
C LYS A 39 10.58 4.19 -14.07
N MET A 40 9.77 3.88 -15.08
CA MET A 40 8.32 3.70 -14.91
C MET A 40 8.01 2.54 -13.98
N HIS A 41 8.65 1.38 -14.15
CA HIS A 41 8.47 0.24 -13.25
C HIS A 41 8.87 0.55 -11.81
N GLU A 42 9.94 1.30 -11.59
CA GLU A 42 10.34 1.75 -10.25
C GLU A 42 9.31 2.71 -9.63
N ARG A 43 8.76 3.64 -10.43
CA ARG A 43 7.67 4.51 -9.98
C ARG A 43 6.42 3.71 -9.63
N VAL A 44 6.02 2.74 -10.46
CA VAL A 44 4.87 1.87 -10.19
C VAL A 44 5.08 1.08 -8.89
N ARG A 45 6.26 0.50 -8.66
CA ARG A 45 6.57 -0.22 -7.42
C ARG A 45 6.39 0.66 -6.18
N ARG A 46 6.94 1.88 -6.20
CA ARG A 46 6.76 2.84 -5.09
C ARG A 46 5.30 3.18 -4.83
N TYR A 47 4.50 3.38 -5.88
CA TYR A 47 3.07 3.65 -5.69
C TYR A 47 2.30 2.45 -5.17
N LEU A 48 2.69 1.22 -5.53
CA LEU A 48 2.11 0.01 -4.97
C LEU A 48 2.43 -0.11 -3.48
N GLU A 49 3.68 0.16 -3.07
CA GLU A 49 4.08 0.16 -1.66
C GLU A 49 3.27 1.19 -0.85
N ILE A 50 3.14 2.42 -1.34
CA ILE A 50 2.33 3.47 -0.69
C ILE A 50 0.86 3.05 -0.61
N THR A 51 0.30 2.49 -1.69
CA THR A 51 -1.11 2.04 -1.71
C THR A 51 -1.35 0.92 -0.71
N ASN A 52 -0.43 -0.03 -0.60
CA ASN A 52 -0.52 -1.12 0.38
C ASN A 52 -0.47 -0.57 1.81
N GLU A 53 0.47 0.34 2.10
CA GLU A 53 0.56 0.99 3.41
C GLU A 53 -0.74 1.74 3.76
N LEU A 54 -1.32 2.47 2.80
CA LEU A 54 -2.60 3.16 2.99
C LEU A 54 -3.75 2.19 3.22
N ASN A 55 -3.79 1.07 2.51
CA ASN A 55 -4.80 0.03 2.70
C ASN A 55 -4.71 -0.61 4.10
N ASP A 56 -3.49 -0.88 4.58
CA ASP A 56 -3.27 -1.43 5.93
C ASP A 56 -3.79 -0.45 7.00
N LYS A 57 -3.48 0.84 6.83
CA LYS A 57 -3.99 1.92 7.70
C LYS A 57 -5.51 2.02 7.68
N LEU A 58 -6.10 1.97 6.48
CA LEU A 58 -7.56 2.02 6.30
C LEU A 58 -8.25 0.82 6.95
N SER A 59 -7.66 -0.38 6.83
CA SER A 59 -8.16 -1.59 7.46
C SER A 59 -8.24 -1.47 8.98
N ILE A 60 -7.22 -0.87 9.62
CA ILE A 60 -7.21 -0.60 11.07
C ILE A 60 -8.37 0.32 11.46
N ILE A 61 -8.54 1.44 10.74
CA ILE A 61 -9.62 2.41 11.00
C ILE A 61 -11.00 1.72 10.87
N GLN A 62 -11.22 1.01 9.76
CA GLN A 62 -12.47 0.31 9.50
C GLN A 62 -12.77 -0.77 10.55
N LYS A 63 -11.75 -1.50 11.01
CA LYS A 63 -11.89 -2.53 12.04
C LYS A 63 -12.36 -1.93 13.37
N VAL A 64 -11.78 -0.79 13.78
CA VAL A 64 -12.22 -0.08 15.00
C VAL A 64 -13.65 0.44 14.86
N ASP A 65 -13.98 1.05 13.72
CA ASP A 65 -15.32 1.57 13.47
C ASP A 65 -16.38 0.46 13.44
N PHE A 66 -16.03 -0.70 12.87
CA PHE A 66 -16.87 -1.90 12.89
C PHE A 66 -17.14 -2.37 14.32
N TYR A 67 -16.10 -2.60 15.14
CA TYR A 67 -16.30 -3.06 16.52
C TYR A 67 -17.09 -2.06 17.35
N LYS A 68 -16.84 -0.75 17.15
CA LYS A 68 -17.62 0.30 17.80
C LYS A 68 -19.09 0.21 17.41
N SER A 69 -19.40 0.03 16.14
CA SER A 69 -20.77 -0.10 15.64
C SER A 69 -21.48 -1.33 16.24
N GLU A 70 -20.86 -2.50 16.21
CA GLU A 70 -21.46 -3.73 16.74
C GLU A 70 -21.68 -3.66 18.25
N LEU A 71 -20.71 -3.12 19.01
CA LEU A 71 -20.88 -2.97 20.45
C LEU A 71 -22.01 -1.99 20.79
N MET A 72 -22.18 -0.89 20.05
CA MET A 72 -23.30 0.02 20.23
C MET A 72 -24.66 -0.63 19.94
N LYS A 73 -24.74 -1.62 19.03
CA LYS A 73 -25.98 -2.39 18.82
C LYS A 73 -26.33 -3.25 20.03
N ASN A 74 -25.33 -3.79 20.73
CA ASN A 74 -25.55 -4.62 21.93
C ASN A 74 -25.99 -3.80 23.14
N GLY A 75 -25.42 -2.60 23.33
CA GLY A 75 -25.73 -1.74 24.48
C GLY A 75 -26.88 -0.74 24.29
N GLY A 76 -27.36 -0.57 23.05
CA GLY A 76 -28.24 0.52 22.66
C GLY A 76 -27.50 1.86 22.53
N HIS A 77 -28.13 2.84 21.88
CA HIS A 77 -27.52 4.16 21.63
C HIS A 77 -27.26 5.00 22.90
N ASP A 78 -27.84 4.60 24.04
CA ASP A 78 -27.81 5.38 25.29
C ASP A 78 -26.60 5.07 26.17
N ARG A 79 -25.84 4.00 25.88
CA ARG A 79 -24.64 3.66 26.65
C ARG A 79 -23.37 4.10 25.95
N PRO A 80 -22.41 4.69 26.70
CA PRO A 80 -21.09 4.94 26.15
C PRO A 80 -20.39 3.62 25.85
N TYR A 81 -19.68 3.58 24.72
CA TYR A 81 -18.92 2.41 24.27
C TYR A 81 -18.11 1.71 25.38
N ARG A 82 -17.33 2.48 26.16
CA ARG A 82 -16.52 1.94 27.27
C ARG A 82 -17.37 1.19 28.31
N GLY A 83 -18.56 1.71 28.61
CA GLY A 83 -19.48 1.05 29.53
C GLY A 83 -20.12 -0.23 28.98
N ILE A 84 -20.00 -0.52 27.68
CA ILE A 84 -20.44 -1.76 27.06
C ILE A 84 -19.28 -2.76 27.08
N ILE A 85 -18.11 -2.37 26.58
CA ILE A 85 -16.95 -3.27 26.53
C ILE A 85 -16.50 -3.68 27.93
N ASP A 86 -16.44 -2.78 28.92
CA ASP A 86 -15.98 -3.08 30.28
C ASP A 86 -17.00 -3.88 31.11
N SER A 87 -18.22 -4.08 30.59
CA SER A 87 -19.32 -4.68 31.34
C SER A 87 -19.31 -6.20 31.23
N SER A 88 -19.30 -6.87 32.38
CA SER A 88 -19.45 -8.33 32.45
C SER A 88 -20.79 -8.84 31.92
N PHE A 89 -21.80 -7.97 31.81
CA PHE A 89 -23.11 -8.32 31.26
C PHE A 89 -23.03 -8.68 29.78
N TYR A 90 -22.18 -7.99 29.00
CA TYR A 90 -22.02 -8.21 27.55
C TYR A 90 -20.87 -9.16 27.22
N LYS A 91 -20.38 -9.91 28.21
CA LYS A 91 -19.17 -10.72 28.07
C LYS A 91 -19.27 -11.70 26.91
N ALA A 92 -20.36 -12.43 26.80
CA ALA A 92 -20.52 -13.45 25.76
C ALA A 92 -20.54 -12.84 24.36
N GLU A 93 -21.21 -11.71 24.19
CA GLU A 93 -21.30 -10.98 22.93
C GLU A 93 -19.97 -10.35 22.53
N ILE A 94 -19.19 -9.87 23.50
CA ILE A 94 -17.82 -9.36 23.26
C ILE A 94 -16.91 -10.51 22.83
N GLU A 95 -16.99 -11.66 23.51
CA GLU A 95 -16.16 -12.82 23.19
C GLU A 95 -16.49 -13.38 21.80
N ASP A 96 -17.77 -13.39 21.41
CA ASP A 96 -18.22 -13.79 20.07
C ASP A 96 -17.75 -12.79 18.99
N LEU A 97 -17.93 -11.48 19.23
CA LEU A 97 -17.55 -10.43 18.28
C LEU A 97 -16.03 -10.40 17.98
N PHE A 98 -15.21 -10.62 19.00
CA PHE A 98 -13.75 -10.60 18.86
C PHE A 98 -13.15 -11.99 18.61
N GLY A 99 -13.90 -13.07 18.85
CA GLY A 99 -13.41 -14.44 18.74
C GLY A 99 -12.32 -14.80 19.76
N MET A 100 -12.28 -14.11 20.90
CA MET A 100 -11.30 -14.28 21.96
C MET A 100 -11.92 -13.96 23.32
N ASN A 101 -11.24 -14.30 24.43
CA ASN A 101 -11.78 -14.00 25.76
C ASN A 101 -11.91 -12.47 25.98
N ALA A 102 -12.82 -12.07 26.88
CA ALA A 102 -13.15 -10.66 27.06
C ALA A 102 -11.96 -9.77 27.45
N SER A 103 -11.02 -10.27 28.26
CA SER A 103 -9.82 -9.52 28.64
C SER A 103 -8.93 -9.26 27.41
N ALA A 104 -8.70 -10.28 26.59
CA ALA A 104 -7.92 -10.13 25.36
C ALA A 104 -8.63 -9.22 24.34
N ALA A 105 -9.97 -9.26 24.28
CA ALA A 105 -10.75 -8.38 23.44
C ALA A 105 -10.60 -6.90 23.85
N HIS A 106 -10.53 -6.62 25.15
CA HIS A 106 -10.27 -5.27 25.67
C HIS A 106 -8.89 -4.77 25.26
N ASP A 107 -7.86 -5.58 25.52
CA ASP A 107 -6.47 -5.24 25.18
C ASP A 107 -6.31 -5.01 23.66
N GLU A 108 -6.91 -5.87 22.84
CA GLU A 108 -6.88 -5.72 21.38
C GLU A 108 -7.62 -4.47 20.92
N TYR A 109 -8.78 -4.16 21.50
CA TYR A 109 -9.49 -2.94 21.16
C TYR A 109 -8.70 -1.69 21.52
N ASP A 110 -8.14 -1.62 22.73
CA ASP A 110 -7.32 -0.47 23.16
C ASP A 110 -6.09 -0.31 22.28
N ARG A 111 -5.43 -1.41 21.89
CA ARG A 111 -4.33 -1.40 20.93
C ARG A 111 -4.76 -0.85 19.58
N LEU A 112 -5.88 -1.33 19.02
CA LEU A 112 -6.40 -0.86 17.73
C LEU A 112 -6.84 0.60 17.79
N LEU A 113 -7.45 1.04 18.90
CA LEU A 113 -7.87 2.42 19.11
C LEU A 113 -6.66 3.35 19.19
N ALA A 114 -5.61 2.96 19.91
CA ALA A 114 -4.36 3.71 19.97
C ALA A 114 -3.72 3.86 18.58
N LEU A 115 -3.65 2.76 17.81
CA LEU A 115 -3.16 2.80 16.42
C LEU A 115 -4.02 3.70 15.54
N ARG A 116 -5.34 3.55 15.58
CA ARG A 116 -6.28 4.39 14.83
C ARG A 116 -6.08 5.87 15.16
N ASN A 117 -5.89 6.21 16.44
CA ASN A 117 -5.67 7.60 16.85
C ASN A 117 -4.36 8.16 16.30
N GLN A 118 -3.27 7.39 16.28
CA GLN A 118 -2.00 7.80 15.65
C GLN A 118 -2.11 7.98 14.13
N LEU A 119 -3.07 7.32 13.48
CA LEU A 119 -3.30 7.44 12.04
C LEU A 119 -4.18 8.64 11.66
N VAL A 120 -5.02 9.12 12.57
CA VAL A 120 -6.05 10.14 12.30
C VAL A 120 -5.72 11.49 12.93
N HIS A 121 -4.94 11.54 14.01
CA HIS A 121 -4.60 12.74 14.77
C HIS A 121 -3.09 13.00 14.73
#